data_AF-A0A2M7M9X7-F1
#
_entry.id   AF-A0A2M7M9X7-F1
#
_cell.length_a   1.000
_cell.length_b   1.000
_cell.length_c   1.000
_cell.angle_alpha   90.00
_cell.angle_beta   90.00
_cell.angle_gamma   90.00
#
_symmetry.space_group_name_H-M   'P 1'
#
loop_
_entity.id
_entity.type
_entity.pdbx_description
1 polymer ?
#
loop_
_entity_poly.entity_id
_entity_poly.type
_entity_poly.pdbx_seq_one_letter_code
_entity_poly.pdbx_strand_id
1 'polypeptide(L)'
;MRRSGTNINSSSISKTGNHKLRKALYMPAIAALRFNPVIQYFAQRLKQNGIRGKKMVIAVMRQLIHIVFAVLKPFDREYEIRA
;
A
#
# COMPACT_ATOMS: atom_id res chain seq x y z
N MET A 1 9.98 -5.90 17.41
CA MET A 1 9.76 -6.30 16.01
C MET A 1 9.10 -7.67 15.98
N ARG A 2 7.80 -7.76 15.64
CA ARG A 2 6.96 -8.97 15.52
C ARG A 2 5.59 -8.48 14.99
N ARG A 3 4.84 -9.13 14.10
CA ARG A 3 5.02 -10.11 13.01
C ARG A 3 3.83 -9.87 12.08
N SER A 4 3.97 -10.23 10.81
CA SER A 4 2.87 -10.27 9.85
C SER A 4 1.69 -11.10 10.38
N GLY A 5 0.47 -10.57 10.28
CA GLY A 5 -0.78 -11.32 10.36
C GLY A 5 -1.50 -11.35 11.72
N THR A 6 -2.84 -11.38 11.61
CA THR A 6 -3.89 -11.82 12.56
C THR A 6 -4.35 -10.93 13.73
N ASN A 7 -3.62 -9.91 14.19
CA ASN A 7 -4.12 -9.10 15.31
C ASN A 7 -5.09 -7.98 14.87
N ILE A 8 -6.35 -8.35 14.67
CA ILE A 8 -7.48 -7.48 14.31
C ILE A 8 -7.74 -6.39 15.38
N ASN A 9 -7.33 -6.62 16.63
CA ASN A 9 -7.83 -5.90 17.80
C ASN A 9 -6.89 -4.82 18.37
N SER A 10 -5.62 -4.71 17.96
CA SER A 10 -4.66 -3.82 18.67
C SER A 10 -3.91 -2.79 17.83
N SER A 11 -3.98 -2.84 16.49
CA SER A 11 -3.20 -1.93 15.65
C SER A 11 -4.02 -0.68 15.27
N SER A 12 -3.70 0.45 15.89
CA SER A 12 -4.19 1.77 15.44
C SER A 12 -3.42 2.25 14.21
N ILE A 13 -4.02 3.15 13.44
CA ILE A 13 -3.34 3.82 12.32
C ILE A 13 -2.26 4.73 12.92
N SER A 14 -0.99 4.43 12.65
CA SER A 14 0.10 5.31 13.05
C SER A 14 0.01 6.67 12.34
N LYS A 15 0.26 7.77 13.07
CA LYS A 15 0.36 9.12 12.52
C LYS A 15 1.72 9.37 11.83
N THR A 16 2.68 8.48 12.04
CA THR A 16 4.04 8.56 11.48
C THR A 16 4.05 8.44 9.95
N GLY A 17 4.94 9.19 9.30
CA GLY A 17 5.10 9.25 7.83
C GLY A 17 4.65 10.57 7.20
N ASN A 18 4.96 10.76 5.92
CA ASN A 18 4.71 12.02 5.22
C ASN A 18 3.20 12.23 4.94
N HIS A 19 2.64 13.30 5.51
CA HIS A 19 1.22 13.65 5.36
C HIS A 19 0.84 14.00 3.92
N LYS A 20 1.75 14.64 3.15
CA LYS A 20 1.52 15.01 1.74
C LYS A 20 1.35 13.77 0.89
N LEU A 21 2.23 12.77 1.07
CA LEU A 21 2.12 11.48 0.36
C LEU A 21 0.84 10.74 0.73
N ARG A 22 0.44 10.74 2.02
CA ARG A 22 -0.84 10.13 2.41
C ARG A 22 -2.03 10.80 1.74
N LYS A 23 -2.03 12.13 1.64
CA LYS A 23 -3.10 12.87 0.95
C LYS A 23 -3.11 12.55 -0.54
N ALA A 24 -1.94 12.56 -1.18
CA ALA A 24 -1.78 12.30 -2.61
C ALA A 24 -2.20 10.87 -2.99
N LEU A 25 -1.91 9.87 -2.16
CA LEU A 25 -2.16 8.45 -2.44
C LEU A 25 -3.55 7.96 -2.04
N TYR A 26 -4.34 8.76 -1.32
CA TYR A 26 -5.65 8.31 -0.85
C TYR A 26 -6.64 8.08 -2.02
N MET A 27 -6.76 9.05 -2.93
CA MET A 27 -7.63 8.92 -4.11
C MET A 27 -7.14 7.85 -5.10
N PRO A 28 -5.84 7.76 -5.42
CA PRO A 28 -5.29 6.63 -6.18
C PRO A 28 -5.59 5.26 -5.56
N ALA A 29 -5.53 5.12 -4.23
CA ALA A 29 -5.87 3.87 -3.56
C ALA A 29 -7.35 3.49 -3.74
N ILE A 30 -8.26 4.47 -3.68
CA ILE A 30 -9.68 4.25 -3.94
C ILE A 30 -9.91 3.86 -5.41
N ALA A 31 -9.27 4.55 -6.35
CA ALA A 31 -9.35 4.20 -7.76
C ALA A 31 -8.82 2.79 -8.03
N ALA A 32 -7.69 2.43 -7.44
CA ALA A 32 -7.10 1.10 -7.57
C ALA A 32 -8.00 0.00 -7.00
N LEU A 33 -8.67 0.25 -5.86
CA LEU A 33 -9.69 -0.66 -5.31
C LEU A 33 -10.86 -0.90 -6.27
N ARG A 34 -11.21 0.09 -7.10
CA ARG A 34 -12.35 0.00 -8.04
C ARG A 34 -11.98 -0.62 -9.38
N PHE A 35 -10.79 -0.36 -9.88
CA PHE A 35 -10.45 -0.65 -11.28
C PHE A 35 -9.27 -1.59 -11.46
N ASN A 36 -8.40 -1.75 -10.44
CA ASN A 36 -7.21 -2.58 -10.58
C ASN A 36 -7.46 -3.99 -10.00
N PRO A 37 -7.49 -5.05 -10.83
CA PRO A 37 -7.82 -6.41 -10.39
C PRO A 37 -6.79 -6.99 -9.40
N VAL A 38 -5.50 -6.62 -9.52
CA VAL A 38 -4.44 -7.07 -8.60
C VAL A 38 -4.67 -6.50 -7.20
N ILE A 39 -5.03 -5.22 -7.13
CA ILE A 39 -5.33 -4.54 -5.86
C ILE A 39 -6.65 -5.03 -5.28
N GLN A 40 -7.64 -5.36 -6.10
CA GLN A 40 -8.90 -5.97 -5.66
C GLN A 40 -8.66 -7.33 -5.00
N TYR A 41 -7.85 -8.18 -5.62
CA TYR A 41 -7.47 -9.47 -5.05
C TYR A 41 -6.76 -9.31 -3.69
N PHE A 42 -5.82 -8.37 -3.61
CA PHE A 42 -5.16 -8.03 -2.35
C PHE A 42 -6.16 -7.53 -1.29
N ALA A 43 -7.08 -6.65 -1.67
CA ALA A 43 -8.11 -6.11 -0.76
C ALA A 43 -9.09 -7.18 -0.29
N GLN A 44 -9.42 -8.17 -1.13
CA GLN A 44 -10.24 -9.31 -0.75
C GLN A 44 -9.56 -10.15 0.34
N ARG A 45 -8.25 -10.41 0.21
CA ARG A 45 -7.44 -11.09 1.24
C ARG A 45 -7.43 -10.30 2.55
N LEU A 46 -7.31 -8.97 2.48
CA LEU A 46 -7.41 -8.10 3.67
C LEU A 46 -8.79 -8.20 4.34
N LYS A 47 -9.87 -8.22 3.54
CA LYS A 47 -11.25 -8.34 4.03
C LYS A 47 -11.49 -9.67 4.73
N GLN A 48 -10.96 -10.77 4.19
CA GLN A 48 -11.00 -12.11 4.80
C GLN A 48 -10.29 -12.11 6.16
N ASN A 49 -9.21 -11.34 6.31
CA ASN A 49 -8.49 -11.15 7.56
C ASN A 49 -9.16 -10.14 8.53
N GLY A 50 -10.39 -9.72 8.26
CA GLY A 50 -11.14 -8.79 9.12
C GLY A 50 -10.74 -7.32 8.99
N ILE A 51 -9.81 -6.98 8.10
CA ILE A 51 -9.38 -5.59 7.88
C ILE A 51 -10.40 -4.90 6.98
N ARG A 52 -10.96 -3.77 7.43
CA ARG A 52 -12.03 -3.02 6.73
C ARG A 52 -11.84 -1.51 6.85
N GLY A 53 -12.63 -0.76 6.07
CA GLY A 53 -12.69 0.70 6.13
C GLY A 53 -11.34 1.38 5.88
N LYS A 54 -11.02 2.40 6.67
CA LYS A 54 -9.81 3.22 6.50
C LYS A 54 -8.51 2.41 6.61
N LYS A 55 -8.48 1.36 7.44
CA LYS A 55 -7.31 0.47 7.57
C LYS A 55 -7.00 -0.26 6.25
N MET A 56 -8.03 -0.67 5.52
CA MET A 56 -7.88 -1.30 4.21
C MET A 56 -7.29 -0.32 3.19
N VAL A 57 -7.81 0.91 3.12
CA VAL A 57 -7.29 1.93 2.20
C VAL A 57 -5.80 2.20 2.47
N ILE A 58 -5.40 2.32 3.74
CA ILE A 58 -3.99 2.54 4.10
C ILE A 58 -3.11 1.35 3.73
N ALA A 59 -3.59 0.12 3.91
CA ALA A 59 -2.87 -1.07 3.46
C ALA A 59 -2.67 -1.09 1.94
N VAL A 60 -3.70 -0.67 1.18
CA VAL A 60 -3.60 -0.52 -0.27
C VAL A 60 -2.63 0.60 -0.66
N MET A 61 -2.66 1.76 0.00
CA MET A 61 -1.68 2.83 -0.24
C MET A 61 -0.24 2.34 -0.06
N ARG A 62 0.02 1.54 0.98
CA ARG A 62 1.33 0.93 1.20
C ARG A 62 1.72 -0.01 0.05
N GLN A 63 0.77 -0.82 -0.43
CA GLN A 63 1.01 -1.72 -1.56
C GLN A 63 1.31 -0.95 -2.85
N LEU A 64 0.61 0.17 -3.11
CA LEU A 64 0.88 1.03 -4.26
C LEU A 64 2.28 1.64 -4.22
N ILE A 65 2.74 2.10 -3.05
CA ILE A 65 4.12 2.61 -2.89
C ILE A 65 5.14 1.51 -3.21
N HIS A 66 4.90 0.28 -2.75
CA HIS A 66 5.79 -0.84 -3.05
C HIS A 66 5.84 -1.13 -4.55
N ILE A 67 4.70 -1.08 -5.24
CA ILE A 67 4.65 -1.27 -6.70
C ILE A 67 5.46 -0.18 -7.41
N VAL A 68 5.21 1.09 -7.06
CA VAL A 68 5.97 2.23 -7.64
C VAL A 68 7.46 2.06 -7.41
N PHE A 69 7.87 1.73 -6.18
CA PHE A 69 9.28 1.54 -5.85
C PHE A 69 9.90 0.33 -6.56
N ALA A 70 9.14 -0.76 -6.73
CA ALA A 70 9.57 -1.93 -7.47
C ALA A 70 9.79 -1.64 -8.96
N VAL A 71 9.04 -0.70 -9.54
CA VAL A 71 9.22 -0.24 -10.92
C VAL A 71 10.40 0.73 -11.03
N LEU A 72 10.57 1.64 -10.07
CA LEU A 72 11.63 2.66 -10.11
C LEU A 72 13.03 2.09 -9.82
N LYS A 73 13.16 1.18 -8.85
CA LYS A 73 14.47 0.69 -8.39
C LYS A 73 15.32 0.01 -9.49
N PRO A 74 14.75 -0.80 -10.42
CA PRO A 74 15.50 -1.30 -11.58
C PRO A 74 15.88 -0.18 -12.54
N PHE A 75 15.00 0.81 -12.72
CA PHE A 75 15.18 1.94 -13.62
C PHE A 75 16.38 2.81 -13.20
N ASP A 76 16.54 3.05 -11.90
CA ASP A 76 17.69 3.79 -11.36
C ASP A 76 19.03 3.10 -11.67
N ARG A 77 19.08 1.76 -11.62
CA ARG A 77 20.29 1.00 -11.97
C ARG A 77 20.63 1.08 -13.46
N GLU A 78 19.63 1.17 -14.33
CA GLU A 78 19.85 1.30 -15.78
C GLU A 78 20.39 2.69 -16.16
N TYR A 79 20.07 3.74 -15.40
CA TYR A 79 20.66 5.07 -15.60
C TYR A 79 22.08 5.17 -15.05
N GLU A 80 22.39 4.53 -13.92
CA GLU A 80 23.76 4.50 -13.38
C GLU A 80 24.75 3.72 -14.28
N ILE A 81 24.28 2.72 -15.04
CA ILE A 81 25.12 1.98 -16.00
C ILE A 81 25.34 2.77 -17.31
N ARG A 82 24.49 3.77 -17.58
CA ARG A 82 24.50 4.58 -18.81
C ARG A 82 25.09 5.99 -18.62
N ALA A 83 25.46 6.35 -17.40
CA ALA A 83 26.12 7.61 -17.04
C ALA A 83 27.61 7.36 -16.77
#